data_AF-A0A3S2M9X2-F1
#
_entry.id   AF-A0A3S2M9X2-F1
#
_cell.length_a   1.000
_cell.length_b   1.000
_cell.length_c   1.000
_cell.angle_alpha   90.00
_cell.angle_beta   90.00
_cell.angle_gamma   90.00
#
_symmetry.space_group_name_H-M   'P 1'
#
loop_
_entity.id
_entity.type
_entity.pdbx_description
1 polymer ?
#
loop_
_entity_poly.entity_id
_entity_poly.type
_entity_poly.pdbx_seq_one_letter_code
_entity_poly.pdbx_strand_id
1 'polypeptide(L)'
;MNPEDSMFLCLSSGILQALEYLLIKGYAPRRGFYIGFGHDEEIRGHNGALNIVRLLKQRNVELSFVLDEGLAILDGIIRGLEGPAALIGLSEKGSASVKLSVSMTPGHSSMPPKESSIGILAAAVKRLEDNPMPRLFGLGPERETFEHLAHKFSLPLKFVMSNFWLFSSVLSRVLETKPDMNSFVRTTTAVTMFNAGVKVSECHPFLC
;
A
#
# COMPACT_ATOMS: atom_id res chain seq x y z
N MET A 1 -18.85 2.79 11.19
CA MET A 1 -17.89 1.69 10.99
C MET A 1 -17.26 1.95 9.64
N ASN A 2 -15.94 2.04 9.55
CA ASN A 2 -15.31 2.23 8.25
C ASN A 2 -15.44 0.92 7.43
N PRO A 3 -15.39 0.99 6.08
CA PRO A 3 -15.49 -0.20 5.24
C PRO A 3 -14.39 -1.23 5.54
N GLU A 4 -13.19 -0.76 5.89
CA GLU A 4 -12.03 -1.59 6.26
C GLU A 4 -12.28 -2.36 7.56
N ASP A 5 -12.72 -1.69 8.63
CA ASP A 5 -13.14 -2.36 9.89
C ASP A 5 -14.17 -3.48 9.66
N SER A 6 -15.10 -3.25 8.72
CA SER A 6 -16.16 -4.22 8.39
C SER A 6 -15.61 -5.43 7.62
N MET A 7 -14.57 -5.22 6.80
CA MET A 7 -13.87 -6.29 6.09
C MET A 7 -13.09 -7.18 7.06
N PHE A 8 -12.33 -6.61 8.00
CA PHE A 8 -11.57 -7.35 9.01
C PHE A 8 -12.46 -8.24 9.88
N LEU A 9 -13.62 -7.71 10.29
CA LEU A 9 -14.58 -8.44 11.11
C LEU A 9 -15.14 -9.65 10.36
N CYS A 10 -15.45 -9.48 9.06
CA CYS A 10 -15.96 -10.55 8.21
C CYS A 10 -14.90 -11.65 8.00
N LEU A 11 -13.65 -11.26 7.73
CA LEU A 11 -12.54 -12.19 7.54
C LEU A 11 -12.31 -13.05 8.80
N SER A 12 -12.25 -12.40 9.96
CA SER A 12 -12.05 -13.08 11.25
C SER A 12 -13.18 -14.08 11.55
N SER A 13 -14.44 -13.68 11.31
CA SER A 13 -15.60 -14.56 11.47
C SER A 13 -15.56 -15.75 10.50
N GLY A 14 -15.17 -15.52 9.24
CA GLY A 14 -15.03 -16.56 8.22
C GLY A 14 -13.98 -17.60 8.59
N ILE A 15 -12.83 -17.18 9.12
CA ILE A 15 -11.77 -18.11 9.57
C ILE A 15 -12.27 -19.00 10.70
N LEU A 16 -12.95 -18.43 11.70
CA LEU A 16 -13.48 -19.19 12.84
C LEU A 16 -14.59 -20.15 12.43
N GLN A 17 -15.51 -19.73 11.55
CA GLN A 17 -16.56 -20.59 11.01
C GLN A 17 -16.00 -21.74 10.17
N ALA A 18 -15.00 -21.47 9.33
CA ALA A 18 -14.33 -22.51 8.55
C ALA A 18 -13.62 -23.52 9.45
N LEU A 19 -12.96 -23.06 10.52
CA LEU A 19 -12.33 -23.93 11.50
C LEU A 19 -13.37 -24.79 12.23
N GLU A 20 -14.46 -24.20 12.71
CA GLU A 20 -15.55 -24.90 13.38
C GLU A 20 -16.14 -25.99 12.48
N TYR A 21 -16.41 -25.66 11.21
CA TYR A 21 -16.90 -26.63 10.22
C TYR A 21 -15.93 -27.81 10.04
N LEU A 22 -14.62 -27.54 9.90
CA LEU A 22 -13.60 -28.59 9.75
C LEU A 22 -13.50 -29.48 10.98
N LEU A 23 -13.60 -28.91 12.19
CA LEU A 23 -13.60 -29.65 13.45
C LEU A 23 -14.82 -30.57 13.56
N ILE A 24 -16.02 -30.08 13.23
CA ILE A 24 -17.26 -30.88 13.22
C ILE A 24 -17.16 -32.04 12.23
N LYS A 25 -16.46 -31.85 11.10
CA LYS A 25 -16.22 -32.90 10.11
C LYS A 25 -15.09 -33.87 10.48
N GLY A 26 -14.44 -33.69 11.62
CA GLY A 26 -13.32 -34.53 12.06
C GLY A 26 -12.08 -34.38 11.18
N TYR A 27 -11.91 -33.24 10.51
CA TYR A 27 -10.75 -33.00 9.66
C TYR A 27 -9.48 -32.84 10.49
N ALA A 28 -8.47 -33.65 10.20
CA ALA A 28 -7.14 -33.56 10.79
C ALA A 28 -6.16 -32.94 9.79
N PRO A 29 -5.64 -31.72 10.04
CA PRO A 29 -4.71 -31.08 9.12
C PRO A 29 -3.37 -31.81 9.09
N ARG A 30 -2.83 -32.03 7.89
CA ARG A 30 -1.51 -32.67 7.70
C ARG A 30 -0.34 -31.83 8.25
N ARG A 31 -0.51 -30.52 8.35
CA ARG A 31 0.46 -29.58 8.91
C ARG A 31 -0.21 -28.73 9.98
N GLY A 32 0.48 -28.53 11.09
CA GLY A 32 0.05 -27.56 12.09
C GLY A 32 0.04 -26.15 11.49
N PHE A 33 -0.92 -25.35 11.92
CA PHE A 33 -1.00 -23.94 11.57
C PHE A 33 -1.34 -23.14 12.83
N TYR A 34 -1.00 -21.86 12.80
CA TYR A 34 -1.36 -20.91 13.85
C TYR A 34 -2.39 -19.95 13.28
N ILE A 35 -3.37 -19.59 14.09
CA ILE A 35 -4.26 -18.47 13.81
C ILE A 35 -3.91 -17.37 14.81
N GLY A 36 -3.48 -16.22 14.30
CA GLY A 36 -3.17 -15.04 15.10
C GLY A 36 -4.21 -13.96 14.85
N PHE A 37 -4.73 -13.37 15.94
CA PHE A 37 -5.63 -12.22 15.86
C PHE A 37 -4.92 -11.01 16.48
N GLY A 38 -4.56 -10.04 15.64
CA GLY A 38 -4.07 -8.72 16.05
C GLY A 38 -5.22 -7.72 16.18
N HIS A 39 -5.00 -6.62 16.90
CA HIS A 39 -6.03 -5.60 17.14
C HIS A 39 -5.64 -4.21 16.66
N ASP A 40 -4.41 -4.03 16.18
CA ASP A 40 -3.79 -2.72 15.98
C ASP A 40 -3.06 -2.62 14.62
N GLU A 41 -3.48 -3.41 13.64
CA GLU A 41 -2.98 -3.36 12.25
C GLU A 41 -3.02 -1.92 11.72
N GLU A 42 -4.16 -1.24 11.89
CA GLU A 42 -4.42 0.15 11.48
C GLU A 42 -3.43 1.18 12.05
N ILE A 43 -2.71 0.82 13.12
CA ILE A 43 -1.66 1.64 13.75
C ILE A 43 -0.30 0.94 13.74
N ARG A 44 -0.05 0.10 12.72
CA ARG A 44 1.20 -0.61 12.39
C ARG A 44 1.49 -1.90 13.16
N GLY A 45 0.55 -2.43 13.93
CA GLY A 45 0.65 -3.77 14.53
C GLY A 45 1.69 -3.91 15.66
N HIS A 46 2.13 -2.81 16.27
CA HIS A 46 3.21 -2.81 17.27
C HIS A 46 2.86 -3.55 18.58
N ASN A 47 1.59 -3.63 18.93
CA ASN A 47 1.05 -4.28 20.12
C ASN A 47 0.34 -5.61 19.82
N GLY A 48 -0.11 -5.84 18.60
CA GLY A 48 -0.73 -7.09 18.15
C GLY A 48 0.30 -8.01 17.48
N ALA A 49 0.47 -7.87 16.17
CA ALA A 49 1.30 -8.75 15.35
C ALA A 49 2.75 -8.87 15.88
N LEU A 50 3.37 -7.77 16.32
CA LEU A 50 4.73 -7.79 16.84
C LEU A 50 4.87 -8.63 18.12
N ASN A 51 3.87 -8.60 19.00
CA ASN A 51 3.87 -9.41 20.22
C ASN A 51 3.63 -10.90 19.93
N ILE A 52 2.77 -11.21 18.96
CA ILE A 52 2.60 -12.59 18.46
C ILE A 52 3.94 -13.12 17.93
N VAL A 53 4.64 -12.34 17.10
CA VAL A 53 5.96 -12.71 16.57
C VAL A 53 6.98 -12.92 17.70
N ARG A 54 7.02 -12.04 18.71
CA ARG A 54 7.89 -12.21 19.88
C ARG A 54 7.63 -13.54 20.60
N LEU A 55 6.37 -13.89 20.81
CA LEU A 55 6.00 -15.15 21.46
C LEU A 55 6.37 -16.38 20.61
N LEU A 56 6.12 -16.34 19.30
CA LEU A 56 6.50 -17.43 18.40
C LEU A 56 8.02 -17.64 18.37
N LYS A 57 8.81 -16.55 18.38
CA LYS A 57 10.27 -16.60 18.50
C LYS A 57 10.72 -17.21 19.84
N GLN A 58 10.11 -16.81 20.95
CA GLN A 58 10.41 -17.41 22.26
C GLN A 58 10.12 -18.91 22.32
N ARG A 59 9.12 -19.37 21.56
CA ARG A 59 8.76 -20.79 21.44
C ARG A 59 9.55 -21.54 20.37
N ASN A 60 10.52 -20.87 19.72
CA ASN A 60 11.33 -21.42 18.64
C ASN A 60 10.47 -22.00 17.48
N VAL A 61 9.37 -21.32 17.16
CA VAL A 61 8.46 -21.72 16.07
C VAL A 61 8.98 -21.12 14.76
N GLU A 62 9.17 -21.98 13.76
CA GLU A 62 9.47 -21.59 12.39
C GLU A 62 8.24 -21.78 11.50
N LEU A 63 7.82 -20.70 10.83
CA LEU A 63 6.68 -20.71 9.90
C LEU A 63 7.18 -20.79 8.46
N SER A 64 6.52 -21.58 7.62
CA SER A 64 6.86 -21.66 6.19
C SER A 64 6.38 -20.45 5.38
N PHE A 65 5.21 -19.92 5.73
CA PHE A 65 4.64 -18.70 5.14
C PHE A 65 3.63 -18.08 6.11
N VAL A 66 3.28 -16.83 5.87
CA VAL A 66 2.19 -16.12 6.54
C VAL A 66 1.10 -15.89 5.50
N LEU A 67 -0.14 -16.22 5.85
CA LEU A 67 -1.31 -15.82 5.08
C LEU A 67 -1.99 -14.73 5.89
N ASP A 68 -1.98 -13.53 5.35
CA ASP A 68 -2.61 -12.37 5.96
C ASP A 68 -3.96 -12.10 5.27
N GLU A 69 -4.32 -10.85 5.04
CA GLU A 69 -5.51 -10.48 4.31
C GLU A 69 -5.60 -11.15 2.93
N GLY A 70 -6.80 -11.69 2.64
CA GLY A 70 -7.17 -12.09 1.29
C GLY A 70 -7.60 -10.87 0.48
N LEU A 71 -7.31 -10.86 -0.82
CA LEU A 71 -7.86 -9.84 -1.72
C LEU A 71 -9.33 -10.17 -2.04
N ALA A 72 -10.09 -9.13 -2.40
CA ALA A 72 -11.48 -9.28 -2.81
C ALA A 72 -11.62 -10.16 -4.06
N ILE A 73 -12.74 -10.88 -4.15
CA ILE A 73 -13.21 -11.46 -5.41
C ILE A 73 -13.73 -10.30 -6.26
N LEU A 74 -13.01 -9.97 -7.32
CA LEU A 74 -13.38 -8.89 -8.23
C LEU A 74 -14.31 -9.44 -9.30
N ASP A 75 -15.56 -8.97 -9.31
CA ASP A 75 -16.53 -9.23 -10.37
C ASP A 75 -16.98 -7.90 -10.99
N GLY A 76 -16.79 -7.74 -12.31
CA GLY A 76 -17.14 -6.52 -13.04
C GLY A 76 -16.31 -5.26 -12.73
N ILE A 77 -15.36 -5.32 -11.79
CA ILE A 77 -14.50 -4.18 -11.43
C ILE A 77 -13.38 -3.99 -12.47
N ILE A 78 -12.76 -5.09 -12.92
CA ILE A 78 -11.74 -5.05 -13.96
C ILE A 78 -12.44 -4.98 -15.32
N ARG A 79 -12.41 -3.79 -15.94
CA ARG A 79 -13.03 -3.57 -17.25
C ARG A 79 -12.46 -4.53 -18.30
N GLY A 80 -13.35 -5.29 -18.93
CA GLY A 80 -13.01 -6.24 -19.98
C GLY A 80 -12.60 -7.63 -19.50
N LEU A 81 -12.60 -7.88 -18.19
CA LEU A 81 -12.44 -9.22 -17.62
C LEU A 81 -13.80 -9.94 -17.61
N GLU A 82 -13.83 -11.17 -18.12
CA GLU A 82 -15.03 -12.00 -18.13
C GLU A 82 -15.10 -12.89 -16.88
N GLY A 83 -16.09 -12.60 -16.03
CA GLY A 83 -16.38 -13.35 -14.80
C GLY A 83 -15.56 -12.92 -13.59
N PRO A 84 -15.83 -13.53 -12.42
CA PRO A 84 -15.16 -13.20 -11.17
C PRO A 84 -13.70 -13.69 -11.16
N ALA A 85 -12.81 -12.89 -10.59
CA ALA A 85 -11.43 -13.27 -10.31
C ALA A 85 -11.12 -13.13 -8.81
N ALA A 86 -10.72 -14.23 -8.19
CA ALA A 86 -10.11 -14.23 -6.87
C ALA A 86 -8.63 -13.89 -7.02
N LEU A 87 -8.22 -12.72 -6.51
CA LEU A 87 -6.82 -12.32 -6.54
C LEU A 87 -6.08 -12.88 -5.32
N ILE A 88 -4.81 -13.23 -5.50
CA ILE A 88 -3.92 -13.65 -4.41
C ILE A 88 -2.78 -12.64 -4.36
N GLY A 89 -2.68 -11.94 -3.24
CA GLY A 89 -1.60 -10.97 -3.00
C GLY A 89 -0.28 -11.71 -2.74
N LEU A 90 0.60 -11.77 -3.74
CA LEU A 90 1.94 -12.36 -3.59
C LEU A 90 2.96 -11.37 -3.02
N SER A 91 2.66 -10.07 -3.11
CA SER A 91 3.51 -9.00 -2.62
C SER A 91 2.67 -7.84 -2.11
N GLU A 92 3.19 -7.18 -1.08
CA GLU A 92 2.67 -5.93 -0.57
C GLU A 92 3.71 -4.82 -0.76
N LYS A 93 3.24 -3.58 -0.92
CA LYS A 93 4.12 -2.42 -0.97
C LYS A 93 4.57 -2.02 0.43
N GLY A 94 5.87 -1.88 0.62
CA GLY A 94 6.40 -1.19 1.79
C GLY A 94 5.99 0.29 1.81
N SER A 95 5.92 0.85 3.01
CA SER A 95 5.67 2.28 3.23
C SER A 95 6.81 2.92 4.04
N ALA A 96 7.04 4.21 3.83
CA ALA A 96 8.01 4.99 4.59
C ALA A 96 7.45 6.40 4.84
N SER A 97 7.58 6.88 6.08
CA SER A 97 7.24 8.26 6.45
C SER A 97 8.54 9.05 6.66
N VAL A 98 8.68 10.17 5.96
CA VAL A 98 9.85 11.06 6.05
C VAL A 98 9.41 12.42 6.57
N LYS A 99 10.18 12.98 7.50
CA LYS A 99 9.97 14.34 8.02
C LYS A 99 11.01 15.28 7.42
N LEU A 100 10.55 16.34 6.76
CA LEU A 100 11.41 17.39 6.23
C LEU A 100 11.35 18.61 7.15
N SER A 101 12.50 19.04 7.64
CA SER A 101 12.58 20.18 8.55
C SER A 101 13.63 21.18 8.08
N VAL A 102 13.26 22.46 8.10
CA VAL A 102 14.15 23.58 7.79
C VAL A 102 14.26 24.44 9.02
N SER A 103 15.49 24.79 9.38
CA SER A 103 15.78 25.74 10.46
C SER A 103 16.60 26.91 9.97
N MET A 104 16.21 28.12 10.36
CA MET A 104 16.84 29.38 9.96
C MET A 104 16.95 30.33 11.15
N THR A 105 17.86 31.30 11.08
CA THR A 105 17.95 32.36 12.09
C THR A 105 16.70 33.25 12.04
N PRO A 106 16.05 33.57 13.17
CA PRO A 106 14.93 34.50 13.21
C PRO A 106 15.33 35.89 12.71
N GLY A 107 14.39 36.57 12.04
CA GLY A 107 14.57 37.93 11.55
C GLY A 107 13.28 38.74 11.64
N HIS A 108 13.40 40.06 11.62
CA HIS A 108 12.23 40.95 11.54
C HIS A 108 11.58 40.83 10.15
N SER A 109 10.25 40.73 10.11
CA SER A 109 9.52 40.63 8.84
C SER A 109 9.67 41.87 7.94
N SER A 110 10.10 43.01 8.51
CA SER A 110 10.44 44.24 7.78
C SER A 110 11.83 44.21 7.13
N MET A 111 12.67 43.22 7.44
CA MET A 111 13.99 42.98 6.85
C MET A 111 14.10 41.52 6.41
N PRO A 112 13.27 41.08 5.44
CA PRO A 112 13.18 39.67 5.11
C PRO A 112 14.50 39.18 4.48
N PRO A 113 14.96 37.96 4.85
CA PRO A 113 16.03 37.30 4.13
C PRO A 113 15.61 36.99 2.68
N LYS A 114 16.59 36.73 1.80
CA LYS A 114 16.32 36.40 0.38
C LYS A 114 15.36 35.21 0.22
N GLU A 115 15.47 34.22 1.09
CA GLU A 115 14.57 33.07 1.15
C GLU A 115 14.10 32.88 2.59
N SER A 116 12.81 32.62 2.76
CA SER A 116 12.24 32.25 4.05
C SER A 116 12.32 30.74 4.24
N SER A 117 12.25 30.29 5.50
CA SER A 117 12.16 28.86 5.83
C SER A 117 10.98 28.20 5.10
N ILE A 118 9.86 28.94 4.98
CA ILE A 118 8.67 28.51 4.24
C ILE A 118 8.98 28.35 2.75
N GLY A 119 9.69 29.32 2.14
CA GLY A 119 10.08 29.27 0.74
C GLY A 119 10.97 28.08 0.42
N ILE A 120 11.95 27.79 1.29
CA ILE A 120 12.85 26.64 1.16
C ILE A 120 12.07 25.33 1.26
N LEU A 121 11.21 25.19 2.27
CA LEU A 121 10.43 23.96 2.46
C LEU A 121 9.41 23.76 1.33
N ALA A 122 8.74 24.82 0.87
CA ALA A 122 7.83 24.76 -0.27
C ALA A 122 8.57 24.37 -1.56
N ALA A 123 9.78 24.87 -1.78
CA ALA A 123 10.62 24.45 -2.90
C ALA A 123 11.02 22.96 -2.79
N ALA A 124 11.35 22.48 -1.58
CA ALA A 124 11.66 21.07 -1.36
C ALA A 124 10.44 20.17 -1.63
N VAL A 125 9.26 20.54 -1.14
CA VAL A 125 7.99 19.84 -1.41
C VAL A 125 7.70 19.81 -2.91
N LYS A 126 7.79 20.96 -3.58
CA LYS A 126 7.59 21.05 -5.03
C LYS A 126 8.54 20.12 -5.79
N ARG A 127 9.83 20.08 -5.41
CA ARG A 127 10.79 19.17 -6.04
C ARG A 127 10.41 17.71 -5.86
N LEU A 128 9.84 17.34 -4.71
CA LEU A 128 9.38 15.98 -4.46
C LEU A 128 8.20 15.60 -5.37
N GLU A 129 7.24 16.52 -5.55
CA GLU A 129 6.07 16.31 -6.43
C GLU A 129 6.46 16.31 -7.92
N ASP A 130 7.38 17.19 -8.32
CA ASP A 130 7.87 17.30 -9.70
C ASP A 130 8.77 16.12 -10.12
N ASN A 131 9.27 15.32 -9.16
CA ASN A 131 10.18 14.18 -9.42
C ASN A 131 9.57 12.86 -8.91
N PRO A 132 8.51 12.34 -9.56
CA PRO A 132 7.91 11.08 -9.18
C PRO A 132 8.88 9.91 -9.43
N MET A 133 8.70 8.85 -8.63
CA MET A 133 9.51 7.63 -8.74
C MET A 133 9.39 6.97 -10.13
N PRO A 134 10.43 6.22 -10.56
CA PRO A 134 10.41 5.57 -11.87
C PRO A 134 9.26 4.56 -12.00
N ARG A 135 8.78 4.41 -13.23
CA ARG A 135 7.79 3.39 -13.59
C ARG A 135 8.46 2.03 -13.62
N LEU A 136 8.02 1.15 -12.74
CA LEU A 136 8.50 -0.24 -12.67
C LEU A 136 7.42 -1.24 -13.10
N PHE A 137 6.32 -0.74 -13.68
CA PHE A 137 5.22 -1.56 -14.16
C PHE A 137 5.67 -2.58 -15.20
N GLY A 138 5.40 -3.84 -14.90
CA GLY A 138 5.75 -5.02 -15.66
C GLY A 138 7.06 -5.69 -15.31
N LEU A 139 7.72 -5.23 -14.24
CA LEU A 139 8.86 -5.88 -13.64
C LEU A 139 8.50 -6.63 -12.35
N GLY A 140 7.26 -6.49 -11.85
CA GLY A 140 6.80 -7.11 -10.62
C GLY A 140 5.73 -8.20 -10.83
N PRO A 141 5.12 -8.69 -9.75
CA PRO A 141 4.13 -9.78 -9.77
C PRO A 141 2.81 -9.40 -10.44
N GLU A 142 2.56 -8.10 -10.68
CA GLU A 142 1.43 -7.64 -11.49
C GLU A 142 1.51 -8.20 -12.91
N ARG A 143 2.72 -8.42 -13.45
CA ARG A 143 2.89 -9.02 -14.78
C ARG A 143 2.27 -10.41 -14.84
N GLU A 144 2.63 -11.27 -13.89
CA GLU A 144 2.10 -12.64 -13.84
C GLU A 144 0.58 -12.65 -13.63
N THR A 145 0.06 -11.71 -12.83
CA THR A 145 -1.38 -11.52 -12.66
C THR A 145 -2.07 -11.21 -13.99
N PHE A 146 -1.58 -10.23 -14.75
CA PHE A 146 -2.19 -9.84 -16.02
C PHE A 146 -2.00 -10.90 -17.12
N GLU A 147 -0.85 -11.56 -17.18
CA GLU A 147 -0.58 -12.65 -18.13
C GLU A 147 -1.49 -13.85 -17.83
N HIS A 148 -1.69 -14.21 -16.56
CA HIS A 148 -2.58 -15.29 -16.16
C HIS A 148 -4.04 -14.96 -16.48
N LEU A 149 -4.47 -13.72 -16.23
CA LEU A 149 -5.83 -13.27 -16.52
C LEU A 149 -6.05 -12.99 -18.03
N ALA A 150 -5.01 -12.91 -18.86
CA ALA A 150 -5.10 -12.51 -20.26
C ALA A 150 -6.17 -13.27 -21.05
N HIS A 151 -6.31 -14.58 -20.81
CA HIS A 151 -7.27 -15.44 -21.50
C HIS A 151 -8.75 -15.15 -21.15
N LYS A 152 -8.99 -14.50 -20.00
CA LYS A 152 -10.31 -14.07 -19.53
C LYS A 152 -10.67 -12.66 -19.99
N PHE A 153 -9.73 -11.92 -20.59
CA PHE A 153 -10.07 -10.64 -21.18
C PHE A 153 -10.78 -10.83 -22.53
N SER A 154 -11.70 -9.92 -22.84
CA SER A 154 -12.27 -9.80 -24.18
C SER A 154 -11.28 -9.13 -25.15
N LEU A 155 -11.45 -9.35 -26.46
CA LEU A 155 -10.68 -8.59 -27.47
C LEU A 155 -11.13 -7.12 -27.44
N PRO A 156 -10.20 -6.13 -27.51
CA PRO A 156 -8.78 -6.26 -27.86
C PRO A 156 -7.84 -6.46 -26.66
N LEU A 157 -8.33 -6.33 -25.42
CA LEU A 157 -7.51 -6.38 -24.20
C LEU A 157 -6.78 -7.71 -24.04
N LYS A 158 -7.38 -8.83 -24.44
CA LYS A 158 -6.72 -10.14 -24.50
C LYS A 158 -5.39 -10.09 -25.23
N PHE A 159 -5.33 -9.44 -26.39
CA PHE A 159 -4.12 -9.35 -27.19
C PHE A 159 -3.04 -8.51 -26.50
N VAL A 160 -3.45 -7.40 -25.89
CA VAL A 160 -2.56 -6.51 -25.13
C VAL A 160 -1.98 -7.22 -23.91
N MET A 161 -2.83 -7.88 -23.11
CA MET A 161 -2.42 -8.58 -21.88
C MET A 161 -1.63 -9.86 -22.18
N SER A 162 -1.89 -10.54 -23.31
CA SER A 162 -1.08 -11.71 -23.72
C SER A 162 0.31 -11.32 -24.22
N ASN A 163 0.48 -10.08 -24.71
CA ASN A 163 1.76 -9.53 -25.16
C ASN A 163 2.24 -8.44 -24.20
N PHE A 164 2.05 -8.68 -22.91
CA PHE A 164 2.31 -7.68 -21.87
C PHE A 164 3.75 -7.15 -21.91
N TRP A 165 4.73 -8.01 -22.23
CA TRP A 165 6.14 -7.61 -22.42
C TRP A 165 6.34 -6.49 -23.45
N LEU A 166 5.50 -6.42 -24.48
CA LEU A 166 5.56 -5.42 -25.55
C LEU A 166 4.76 -4.16 -25.19
N PHE A 167 3.60 -4.33 -24.56
CA PHE A 167 2.67 -3.24 -24.27
C PHE A 167 2.83 -2.62 -22.88
N SER A 168 3.64 -3.20 -22.00
CA SER A 168 3.84 -2.75 -20.61
C SER A 168 4.17 -1.26 -20.51
N SER A 169 5.06 -0.76 -21.37
CA SER A 169 5.47 0.66 -21.39
C SER A 169 4.33 1.60 -21.78
N VAL A 170 3.49 1.19 -22.73
CA VAL A 170 2.33 1.97 -23.17
C VAL A 170 1.24 1.93 -22.11
N LEU A 171 0.94 0.73 -21.58
CA LEU A 171 -0.05 0.54 -20.54
C LEU A 171 0.32 1.31 -19.27
N SER A 172 1.59 1.28 -18.88
CA SER A 172 2.13 2.06 -17.77
C SER A 172 1.85 3.55 -17.92
N ARG A 173 1.99 4.10 -19.14
CA ARG A 173 1.71 5.52 -19.43
C ARG A 173 0.22 5.86 -19.35
N VAL A 174 -0.65 4.94 -19.76
CA VAL A 174 -2.10 5.12 -19.66
C VAL A 174 -2.55 5.03 -18.20
N LEU A 175 -2.04 4.04 -17.45
CA LEU A 175 -2.41 3.82 -16.05
C LEU A 175 -1.95 4.96 -15.15
N GLU A 176 -0.78 5.56 -15.39
CA GLU A 176 -0.30 6.72 -14.65
C GLU A 176 -1.26 7.92 -14.69
N THR A 177 -2.08 8.06 -15.74
CA THR A 177 -3.01 9.19 -15.85
C THR A 177 -4.12 9.18 -14.80
N LYS A 178 -4.37 8.03 -14.17
CA LYS A 178 -5.35 7.92 -13.08
C LYS A 178 -4.64 7.72 -11.73
N PRO A 179 -4.95 8.52 -10.69
CA PRO A 179 -4.27 8.44 -9.40
C PRO A 179 -4.34 7.08 -8.72
N ASP A 180 -5.50 6.42 -8.78
CA ASP A 180 -5.75 5.06 -8.27
C ASP A 180 -4.83 4.02 -8.92
N MET A 181 -4.69 4.09 -10.25
CA MET A 181 -3.88 3.16 -11.04
C MET A 181 -2.39 3.50 -11.01
N ASN A 182 -2.01 4.75 -10.74
CA ASN A 182 -0.61 5.14 -10.61
C ASN A 182 0.08 4.42 -9.44
N SER A 183 -0.70 4.06 -8.41
CA SER A 183 -0.24 3.20 -7.33
C SER A 183 0.19 1.82 -7.86
N PHE A 184 -0.41 1.25 -8.90
CA PHE A 184 0.08 -0.01 -9.48
C PHE A 184 1.34 0.16 -10.33
N VAL A 185 1.60 1.38 -10.81
CA VAL A 185 2.68 1.64 -11.78
C VAL A 185 4.02 1.96 -11.12
N ARG A 186 3.98 2.65 -9.96
CA ARG A 186 5.18 3.14 -9.26
C ARG A 186 4.98 3.25 -7.77
N THR A 187 6.07 3.49 -7.04
CA THR A 187 6.01 4.01 -5.67
C THR A 187 5.43 5.42 -5.67
N THR A 188 4.34 5.61 -4.95
CA THR A 188 3.67 6.90 -4.83
C THR A 188 4.20 7.65 -3.61
N THR A 189 4.29 8.97 -3.73
CA THR A 189 4.66 9.85 -2.63
C THR A 189 3.51 10.83 -2.42
N ALA A 190 3.14 11.06 -1.16
CA ALA A 190 2.09 11.98 -0.79
C ALA A 190 2.57 12.86 0.37
N VAL A 191 2.33 14.17 0.26
CA VAL A 191 2.55 15.12 1.34
C VAL A 191 1.24 15.29 2.09
N THR A 192 1.19 14.78 3.32
CA THR A 192 -0.06 14.70 4.10
C THR A 192 -0.13 15.69 5.25
N MET A 193 1.02 16.19 5.72
CA MET A 193 1.11 17.18 6.79
C MET A 193 2.10 18.28 6.41
N PHE A 194 1.74 19.53 6.69
CA PHE A 194 2.60 20.69 6.45
C PHE A 194 2.34 21.73 7.55
N ASN A 195 3.37 22.02 8.36
CA ASN A 195 3.25 22.96 9.48
C ASN A 195 4.20 24.15 9.27
N ALA A 196 3.65 25.38 9.19
CA ALA A 196 4.42 26.59 8.98
C ALA A 196 3.86 27.86 9.66
N GLY A 197 4.77 28.71 10.13
CA GLY A 197 4.47 30.03 10.72
C GLY A 197 3.96 29.99 12.16
N VAL A 198 4.22 31.06 12.93
CA VAL A 198 3.73 31.20 14.33
C VAL A 198 3.15 32.60 14.61
N LYS A 199 3.74 33.68 14.08
CA LYS A 199 3.25 35.07 14.22
C LYS A 199 3.53 35.91 12.97
N VAL A 200 2.70 36.92 12.71
CA VAL A 200 2.75 37.78 11.50
C VAL A 200 4.00 38.69 11.47
N SER A 201 4.62 38.99 12.62
CA SER A 201 5.71 39.95 12.75
C SER A 201 7.13 39.35 12.78
N GLU A 202 7.26 38.03 12.74
CA GLU A 202 8.55 37.33 12.94
C GLU A 202 8.79 36.26 11.87
N CYS A 203 9.99 36.24 11.27
CA CYS A 203 10.41 35.16 10.39
C CYS A 203 10.84 33.94 11.23
N HIS A 204 10.21 32.79 10.99
CA HIS A 204 10.25 31.65 11.90
C HIS A 204 11.51 30.76 11.75
N PRO A 205 12.08 30.28 12.88
CA PRO A 205 13.29 29.47 12.88
C PRO A 205 13.12 27.95 12.73
N PHE A 206 11.91 27.40 12.77
CA PHE A 206 11.69 25.95 12.68
C PHE A 206 10.47 25.59 11.82
N LEU A 207 10.60 24.57 10.96
CA LEU A 207 9.50 23.94 10.23
C LEU A 207 9.57 22.42 10.38
N CYS A 208 8.41 21.78 10.45
CA CYS A 208 8.24 20.33 10.62
C CYS A 208 7.28 19.77 9.58
#